data_AF-A0A7V9QCF4-F1
#
_entry.id   AF-A0A7V9QCF4-F1
#
_cell.length_a   1.000
_cell.length_b   1.000
_cell.length_c   1.000
_cell.angle_alpha   90.00
_cell.angle_beta   90.00
_cell.angle_gamma   90.00
#
_symmetry.space_group_name_H-M   'P 1'
#
loop_
_entity.id
_entity.type
_entity.pdbx_description
1 polymer ?
#
loop_
_entity_poly.entity_id
_entity_poly.type
_entity_poly.pdbx_seq_one_letter_code
_entity_poly.pdbx_strand_id
1 'polypeptide(L)'
;MDYCNYRGMIVAPHSPEIDTVISAAFLSVTRRGGNMDVGRDIPAIMRSCGLEVQSVLPIVRAARPRSALWKWPETFFFGYLTTLIEMELITEDEADGFRRVWTERSEDPSAFLFTPPMVEVIGAKV
;
A
#
# COMPACT_ATOMS: atom_id res chain seq x y z
N MET A 1 -6.38 11.29 -6.94
CA MET A 1 -6.57 10.01 -6.23
C MET A 1 -5.35 9.79 -5.36
N ASP A 2 -5.53 9.38 -4.12
CA ASP A 2 -4.43 9.01 -3.23
C ASP A 2 -4.86 7.91 -2.25
N TYR A 3 -3.91 7.30 -1.54
CA TYR A 3 -4.18 6.28 -0.54
C TYR A 3 -4.97 6.85 0.64
N CYS A 4 -6.00 6.11 1.07
CA CYS A 4 -6.75 6.42 2.28
C CYS A 4 -6.57 5.32 3.35
N ASN A 5 -5.94 4.20 3.03
CA ASN A 5 -5.50 3.19 3.99
C ASN A 5 -4.41 2.29 3.38
N TYR A 6 -3.16 2.74 3.40
CA TYR A 6 -2.04 1.99 2.82
C TYR A 6 -1.86 0.61 3.48
N ARG A 7 -2.00 0.53 4.81
CA ARG A 7 -1.92 -0.74 5.55
C ARG A 7 -3.14 -1.64 5.36
N GLY A 8 -4.16 -1.17 4.63
CA GLY A 8 -5.33 -1.97 4.23
C GLY A 8 -5.08 -2.87 3.02
N MET A 9 -3.85 -2.93 2.51
CA MET A 9 -3.46 -3.93 1.52
C MET A 9 -3.61 -5.34 2.11
N ILE A 10 -4.21 -6.25 1.35
CA ILE A 10 -4.44 -7.64 1.77
C ILE A 10 -3.73 -8.55 0.79
N VAL A 11 -2.98 -9.53 1.31
CA VAL A 11 -2.53 -10.70 0.54
C VAL A 11 -3.04 -11.95 1.25
N ALA A 12 -3.83 -12.74 0.53
CA ALA A 12 -4.43 -13.97 1.02
C ALA A 12 -3.75 -15.18 0.38
N PRO A 13 -3.55 -16.30 1.13
CA PRO A 13 -3.78 -16.43 2.57
C PRO A 13 -2.91 -15.49 3.41
N HIS A 14 -3.41 -15.11 4.60
CA HIS A 14 -2.71 -14.20 5.52
C HIS A 14 -1.29 -14.68 5.84
N SER A 15 -0.38 -13.72 6.04
CA SER A 15 0.99 -13.97 6.48
C SER A 15 1.49 -12.78 7.31
N PRO A 16 2.02 -13.02 8.53
CA PRO A 16 2.62 -11.97 9.34
C PRO A 16 3.89 -11.38 8.70
N GLU A 17 4.63 -12.15 7.89
CA GLU A 17 5.81 -11.67 7.16
C GLU A 17 5.44 -10.58 6.15
N ILE A 18 4.31 -10.73 5.46
CA ILE A 18 3.78 -9.71 4.55
C ILE A 18 3.32 -8.46 5.34
N ASP A 19 2.59 -8.64 6.43
CA ASP A 19 2.11 -7.53 7.27
C ASP A 19 3.26 -6.69 7.85
N THR A 20 4.37 -7.37 8.21
CA THR A 20 5.57 -6.73 8.75
C THR A 20 6.18 -5.77 7.73
N VAL A 21 6.37 -6.22 6.49
CA VAL A 21 6.96 -5.38 5.43
C VAL A 21 6.01 -4.26 4.99
N ILE A 22 4.69 -4.51 4.90
CA ILE A 22 3.70 -3.46 4.63
C ILE A 22 3.74 -2.39 5.72
N SER A 23 3.79 -2.80 6.99
CA SER A 23 3.85 -1.88 8.13
C SER A 23 5.18 -1.11 8.19
N ALA A 24 6.29 -1.75 7.85
CA ALA A 24 7.60 -1.10 7.75
C ALA A 24 7.63 -0.05 6.63
N ALA A 25 7.08 -0.36 5.45
CA ALA A 25 6.91 0.61 4.37
C ALA A 25 6.02 1.79 4.79
N PHE A 26 4.98 1.55 5.59
CA PHE A 26 4.20 2.62 6.22
C PHE A 26 5.05 3.53 7.11
N LEU A 27 5.77 2.93 8.04
CA LEU A 27 6.60 3.66 9.00
C LEU A 27 7.75 4.42 8.32
N SER A 28 8.30 3.92 7.21
CA SER A 28 9.41 4.57 6.53
C SER A 28 9.07 5.96 5.99
N VAL A 29 7.81 6.15 5.58
CA VAL A 29 7.29 7.46 5.14
C VAL A 29 6.93 8.33 6.33
N THR A 30 6.22 7.78 7.32
CA THR A 30 5.82 8.54 8.51
C THR A 30 7.01 9.04 9.32
N ARG A 31 8.09 8.25 9.48
CA ARG A 31 9.32 8.68 10.17
C ARG A 31 9.99 9.89 9.53
N ARG A 32 9.75 10.14 8.24
CA ARG A 32 10.30 11.29 7.50
C ARG A 32 9.30 12.45 7.40
N GLY A 33 8.20 12.41 8.16
CA GLY A 33 7.16 13.43 8.18
C GLY A 33 6.12 13.32 7.05
N GLY A 34 6.15 12.25 6.26
CA GLY A 34 5.16 12.01 5.21
C GLY A 34 3.86 11.39 5.73
N ASN A 35 2.77 11.57 4.97
CA ASN A 35 1.48 10.91 5.23
C ASN A 35 1.13 10.01 4.04
N MET A 36 1.25 8.70 4.18
CA MET A 36 0.80 7.77 3.15
C MET A 36 -0.71 7.62 3.07
N ASP A 37 -1.47 8.08 4.07
CA ASP A 37 -2.93 8.06 4.05
C ASP A 37 -3.52 9.45 3.75
N VAL A 38 -2.78 10.32 3.04
CA VAL A 38 -3.17 11.71 2.76
C VAL A 38 -4.49 11.83 2.03
N GLY A 39 -4.95 10.77 1.34
CA GLY A 39 -6.27 10.70 0.72
C GLY A 39 -7.41 11.02 1.70
N ARG A 40 -7.23 10.73 3.00
CA ARG A 40 -8.20 11.09 4.06
C ARG A 40 -8.37 12.60 4.24
N ASP A 41 -7.31 13.37 3.95
CA ASP A 41 -7.25 14.81 4.20
C ASP A 41 -7.71 15.62 2.98
N ILE A 42 -7.66 15.03 1.78
CA ILE A 42 -7.94 15.72 0.50
C ILE A 42 -9.27 16.48 0.50
N PRO A 43 -10.42 15.93 0.96
CA PRO A 43 -11.68 16.67 0.97
C PRO A 43 -11.62 17.94 1.82
N ALA A 44 -10.98 17.88 2.98
CA ALA A 44 -10.81 19.02 3.88
C ALA A 44 -9.87 20.07 3.27
N ILE A 45 -8.76 19.63 2.66
CA ILE A 45 -7.81 20.49 1.95
C ILE A 45 -8.52 21.24 0.81
N MET A 46 -9.30 20.54 -0.02
CA MET A 46 -10.07 21.15 -1.11
C MET A 46 -11.02 22.24 -0.60
N ARG A 47 -11.78 21.97 0.46
CA ARG A 47 -12.67 22.96 1.10
C ARG A 47 -11.90 24.18 1.59
N SER A 48 -10.74 23.98 2.22
CA SER A 48 -9.90 25.08 2.72
C SER A 48 -9.38 26.01 1.61
N CYS A 49 -9.25 25.48 0.38
CA CYS A 49 -8.87 26.21 -0.81
C CYS A 49 -10.05 26.84 -1.57
N GLY A 50 -11.27 26.80 -1.00
CA GLY A 50 -12.47 27.37 -1.64
C GLY A 50 -13.07 26.50 -2.75
N LEU A 51 -12.70 25.21 -2.82
CA LEU A 51 -13.30 24.27 -3.77
C LEU A 51 -14.51 23.58 -3.13
N GLU A 52 -15.51 23.30 -3.95
CA GLU A 52 -16.63 22.43 -3.59
C GLU A 52 -16.26 20.98 -3.89
N VAL A 53 -16.35 20.10 -2.88
CA VAL A 53 -16.17 18.65 -3.06
C VAL A 53 -17.43 18.07 -3.68
N GLN A 54 -17.33 17.56 -4.91
CA GLN A 54 -18.45 17.01 -5.68
C GLN A 54 -18.61 15.51 -5.50
N SER A 55 -17.51 14.77 -5.36
CA SER A 55 -17.55 13.32 -5.14
C SER A 55 -16.36 12.82 -4.35
N VAL A 56 -16.57 11.69 -3.66
CA VAL A 56 -15.56 10.91 -2.95
C VAL A 56 -15.84 9.44 -3.26
N LEU A 57 -14.96 8.77 -4.01
CA LEU A 57 -15.16 7.40 -4.50
C LEU A 57 -14.00 6.49 -4.07
N PRO A 58 -14.29 5.28 -3.54
CA PRO A 58 -13.24 4.34 -3.18
C PRO A 58 -12.67 3.65 -4.42
N ILE A 59 -11.37 3.37 -4.39
CA ILE A 59 -10.67 2.64 -5.44
C ILE A 59 -9.87 1.51 -4.80
N VAL A 60 -10.31 0.28 -5.05
CA VAL A 60 -9.68 -0.96 -4.60
C VAL A 60 -9.71 -1.94 -5.76
N ARG A 61 -8.60 -2.63 -6.01
CA ARG A 61 -8.48 -3.61 -7.10
C ARG A 61 -8.08 -4.96 -6.54
N ALA A 62 -8.55 -6.02 -7.18
CA ALA A 62 -8.16 -7.39 -6.90
C ALA A 62 -7.11 -7.88 -7.91
N ALA A 63 -6.10 -8.60 -7.44
CA ALA A 63 -5.12 -9.26 -8.27
C ALA A 63 -5.02 -10.75 -7.93
N ARG A 64 -4.67 -11.55 -8.92
CA ARG A 64 -4.31 -12.97 -8.78
C ARG A 64 -2.84 -13.15 -9.17
N PRO A 65 -2.17 -14.20 -8.70
CA PRO A 65 -0.82 -14.52 -9.13
C PRO A 65 -0.67 -14.50 -10.65
N ARG A 66 0.52 -14.11 -11.14
CA ARG A 66 0.87 -13.93 -12.56
C ARG A 66 0.13 -12.82 -13.32
N SER A 67 -0.79 -12.10 -12.67
CA SER A 67 -1.37 -10.88 -13.28
C SER A 67 -0.38 -9.71 -13.21
N ALA A 68 -0.49 -8.77 -14.14
CA ALA A 68 0.34 -7.55 -14.13
C ALA A 68 0.17 -6.75 -12.82
N LEU A 69 -1.06 -6.73 -12.26
CA LEU A 69 -1.33 -6.03 -11.00
C LEU A 69 -0.69 -6.71 -9.78
N TRP A 70 -0.49 -8.03 -9.81
CA TRP A 70 0.24 -8.75 -8.76
C TRP A 70 1.74 -8.49 -8.79
N LYS A 71 2.31 -8.24 -9.98
CA LYS A 71 3.73 -7.95 -10.15
C LYS A 71 4.14 -6.57 -9.64
N TRP A 72 3.22 -5.61 -9.62
CA TRP A 72 3.45 -4.26 -9.09
C TRP A 72 3.96 -4.27 -7.63
N PRO A 73 3.21 -4.82 -6.65
CA PRO A 73 3.65 -4.82 -5.25
C PRO A 73 4.87 -5.71 -5.04
N GLU A 74 5.01 -6.80 -5.79
CA GLU A 74 6.22 -7.63 -5.76
C GLU A 74 7.47 -6.81 -6.10
N THR A 75 7.42 -6.09 -7.22
CA THR A 75 8.55 -5.28 -7.69
C THR A 75 8.85 -4.14 -6.72
N PHE A 76 7.81 -3.49 -6.19
CA PHE A 76 7.95 -2.43 -5.20
C PHE A 76 8.60 -2.93 -3.92
N PHE A 77 8.02 -3.95 -3.27
CA PHE A 77 8.54 -4.42 -1.99
C PHE A 77 9.94 -5.00 -2.15
N PHE A 78 10.20 -5.84 -3.14
CA PHE A 78 11.52 -6.47 -3.33
C PHE A 78 12.63 -5.41 -3.52
N GLY A 79 12.34 -4.34 -4.28
CA GLY A 79 13.28 -3.23 -4.45
C GLY A 79 13.43 -2.35 -3.20
N TYR A 80 12.45 -2.37 -2.29
CA TYR A 80 12.42 -1.50 -1.11
C TYR A 80 12.95 -2.16 0.18
N LEU A 81 13.07 -3.50 0.21
CA LEU A 81 13.57 -4.24 1.38
C LEU A 81 14.91 -3.70 1.89
N THR A 82 15.88 -3.45 1.00
CA THR A 82 17.20 -2.91 1.38
C THR A 82 17.07 -1.57 2.10
N THR A 83 16.23 -0.66 1.60
CA THR A 83 15.98 0.62 2.27
C THR A 83 15.33 0.43 3.64
N LEU A 84 14.42 -0.54 3.79
CA LEU A 84 13.78 -0.82 5.08
C LEU A 84 14.78 -1.37 6.11
N ILE A 85 15.74 -2.19 5.67
CA ILE A 85 16.83 -2.70 6.51
C ILE A 85 17.78 -1.56 6.93
N GLU A 86 18.21 -0.72 5.98
CA GLU A 86 19.06 0.45 6.25
C GLU A 86 18.40 1.45 7.22
N MET A 87 17.08 1.49 7.25
CA MET A 87 16.29 2.30 8.18
C MET A 87 16.04 1.64 9.54
N GLU A 88 16.56 0.44 9.76
CA GLU A 88 16.34 -0.37 10.97
C GLU A 88 14.84 -0.57 11.25
N LEU A 89 14.04 -0.73 10.19
CA LEU A 89 12.59 -0.97 10.28
C LEU A 89 12.23 -2.44 10.18
N ILE A 90 13.10 -3.23 9.55
CA ILE A 90 13.07 -4.69 9.50
C ILE A 90 14.50 -5.23 9.58
N THR A 91 14.64 -6.50 9.94
CA THR A 91 15.90 -7.26 9.88
C THR A 91 16.07 -7.96 8.52
N GLU A 92 17.28 -8.45 8.24
CA GLU A 92 17.52 -9.29 7.06
C GLU A 92 16.67 -10.57 7.09
N ASP A 93 16.53 -11.19 8.27
CA ASP A 93 15.72 -12.41 8.45
C ASP A 93 14.23 -12.15 8.13
N GLU A 94 13.69 -10.99 8.52
CA GLU A 94 12.32 -10.59 8.18
C GLU A 94 12.17 -10.33 6.67
N ALA A 95 13.18 -9.74 6.03
CA ALA A 95 13.19 -9.54 4.58
C ALA A 95 13.25 -10.88 3.82
N ASP A 96 14.03 -11.84 4.28
CA ASP A 96 14.08 -13.20 3.74
C ASP A 96 12.77 -13.96 3.94
N GLY A 97 12.16 -13.83 5.13
CA GLY A 97 10.84 -14.37 5.42
C GLY A 97 9.78 -13.83 4.43
N PHE A 98 9.80 -12.53 4.18
CA PHE A 98 8.92 -11.91 3.20
C PHE A 98 9.17 -12.43 1.77
N ARG A 99 10.43 -12.48 1.32
CA ARG A 99 10.78 -12.99 -0.03
C ARG A 99 10.26 -14.41 -0.24
N ARG A 100 10.47 -15.28 0.75
CA ARG A 100 10.00 -16.67 0.72
C ARG A 100 8.47 -16.74 0.64
N VAL A 101 7.76 -16.10 1.57
CA VAL A 101 6.30 -16.18 1.59
C VAL A 101 5.67 -15.53 0.36
N TRP A 102 6.21 -14.41 -0.12
CA TRP A 102 5.72 -13.78 -1.35
C TRP A 102 5.86 -14.72 -2.55
N THR A 103 6.99 -15.44 -2.65
CA THR A 103 7.21 -16.45 -3.70
C THR A 103 6.18 -17.58 -3.61
N GLU A 104 5.95 -18.12 -2.41
CA GLU A 104 4.90 -19.14 -2.18
C GLU A 104 3.50 -18.62 -2.60
N ARG A 105 3.16 -17.37 -2.27
CA ARG A 105 1.88 -16.75 -2.68
C ARG A 105 1.78 -16.52 -4.18
N SER A 106 2.89 -16.21 -4.84
CA SER A 106 2.97 -16.06 -6.30
C SER A 106 2.79 -17.40 -7.05
N GLU A 107 2.91 -18.55 -6.37
CA GLU A 107 2.71 -19.87 -6.93
C GLU A 107 1.36 -20.51 -6.54
N ASP A 108 0.75 -20.07 -5.44
CA ASP A 108 -0.53 -20.59 -4.95
C ASP A 108 -1.71 -20.14 -5.84
N PRO A 109 -2.38 -21.05 -6.58
CA PRO A 109 -3.51 -20.70 -7.43
C PRO A 109 -4.72 -20.19 -6.66
N SER A 110 -4.79 -20.36 -5.33
CA SER A 110 -5.85 -19.85 -4.45
C SER A 110 -5.58 -18.42 -3.96
N ALA A 111 -4.34 -17.94 -4.05
CA ALA A 111 -3.95 -16.65 -3.52
C ALA A 111 -4.60 -15.47 -4.26
N PHE A 112 -4.88 -14.40 -3.53
CA PHE A 112 -5.33 -13.14 -4.10
C PHE A 112 -4.83 -11.96 -3.29
N LEU A 113 -4.84 -10.80 -3.91
CA LEU A 113 -4.40 -9.55 -3.32
C LEU A 113 -5.49 -8.50 -3.53
N PHE A 114 -5.78 -7.72 -2.49
CA PHE A 114 -6.45 -6.44 -2.64
C PHE A 114 -5.43 -5.33 -2.48
N THR A 115 -5.41 -4.41 -3.44
CA THR A 115 -4.53 -3.24 -3.38
C THR A 115 -4.86 -2.39 -2.16
N PRO A 116 -3.89 -1.62 -1.63
CA PRO A 116 -4.21 -0.65 -0.59
C PRO A 116 -5.36 0.26 -1.05
N PRO A 117 -6.42 0.45 -0.22
CA PRO A 117 -7.50 1.33 -0.58
C PRO A 117 -7.05 2.76 -0.87
N MET A 118 -7.48 3.25 -2.02
CA MET A 118 -7.33 4.64 -2.45
C MET A 118 -8.70 5.33 -2.47
N VAL A 119 -8.67 6.65 -2.52
CA VAL A 119 -9.84 7.50 -2.71
C VAL A 119 -9.61 8.46 -3.87
N GLU A 120 -10.60 8.56 -4.75
CA GLU A 120 -10.74 9.63 -5.71
C GLU A 120 -11.64 10.71 -5.12
N VAL A 121 -11.20 11.96 -5.21
CA VAL A 121 -11.97 13.12 -4.77
C VAL A 121 -12.01 14.11 -5.94
N ILE A 122 -13.20 14.50 -6.36
CA ILE A 122 -13.41 15.50 -7.41
C ILE A 122 -13.87 16.79 -6.73
N GLY A 123 -13.15 17.88 -7.01
CA GLY A 123 -13.48 19.23 -6.55
C GLY A 123 -13.73 20.16 -7.72
N ALA A 124 -14.67 21.09 -7.57
CA ALA A 124 -14.96 22.14 -8.55
C ALA A 124 -14.75 23.52 -7.94
N LYS A 125 -14.31 24.46 -8.78
CA LYS A 125 -14.30 25.88 -8.44
C LYS A 125 -15.69 26.45 -8.73
N VAL A 126 -16.25 27.16 -7.74
CA VAL A 126 -17.49 27.92 -7.88
C VAL A 126 -17.17 29.32 -8.38
#